data_AF-A0A081S368-F1
#
_entry.id   AF-A0A081S368-F1
#
_cell.length_a   1.000
_cell.length_b   1.000
_cell.length_c   1.000
_cell.angle_alpha   90.00
_cell.angle_beta   90.00
_cell.angle_gamma   90.00
#
_symmetry.space_group_name_H-M   'P 1'
#
loop_
_entity.id
_entity.type
_entity.pdbx_description
1 polymer ?
#
loop_
_entity_poly.entity_id
_entity_poly.type
_entity_poly.pdbx_seq_one_letter_code
_entity_poly.pdbx_strand_id
1 'polypeptide(L)'
;IGKRVTVQFKEGYPNFSIKEITRSEAPEYWGYGVKERANLFSLLSEWKGNIILTSRKGKTATKEQIAKYTKSDQPTLVVFGSPEKGIHEILGGKMKNVQNAKSLNFFPNQATQTVRLEEALLGTLSIINAQSMS
;
A
#
# COMPACT_ATOMS: atom_id res chain seq x y z
N ILE A 1 1.83 -4.03 -31.84
CA ILE A 1 0.46 -4.61 -31.84
C ILE A 1 0.29 -5.38 -30.53
N GLY A 2 -0.85 -5.28 -29.84
CA GLY A 2 -1.12 -5.99 -28.58
C GLY A 2 -0.70 -5.28 -27.28
N LYS A 3 -0.30 -4.00 -27.33
CA LYS A 3 0.03 -3.21 -26.14
C LYS A 3 -1.22 -2.45 -25.67
N ARG A 4 -1.55 -2.55 -24.38
CA ARG A 4 -2.54 -1.68 -23.74
C ARG A 4 -1.96 -0.27 -23.59
N VAL A 5 -2.67 0.73 -24.09
CA VAL A 5 -2.31 2.16 -23.99
C VAL A 5 -3.40 2.93 -23.25
N THR A 6 -3.05 4.06 -22.64
CA THR A 6 -4.01 5.03 -22.10
C THR A 6 -4.11 6.17 -23.09
N VAL A 7 -5.34 6.56 -23.46
CA VAL A 7 -5.58 7.64 -24.42
C VAL A 7 -6.59 8.63 -23.84
N GLN A 8 -6.41 9.89 -24.18
CA GLN A 8 -7.36 10.97 -23.89
C GLN A 8 -7.98 11.44 -25.21
N PHE A 9 -9.32 11.47 -25.27
CA PHE A 9 -10.02 12.11 -26.38
C PHE A 9 -9.81 13.62 -26.33
N LYS A 10 -9.46 14.21 -27.47
CA LYS A 10 -9.31 15.66 -27.64
C LYS A 10 -10.56 16.25 -28.28
N GLU A 11 -11.12 15.54 -29.24
CA GLU A 11 -12.33 15.94 -29.95
C GLU A 11 -13.30 14.75 -30.04
N GLY A 12 -14.59 15.05 -29.96
CA GLY A 12 -15.68 14.08 -30.13
C GLY A 12 -16.13 13.98 -31.59
N TYR A 13 -17.25 13.29 -31.81
CA TYR A 13 -17.85 13.16 -33.14
C TYR A 13 -18.09 14.53 -33.82
N PRO A 14 -17.86 14.67 -35.15
CA PRO A 14 -17.37 13.64 -36.09
C PRO A 14 -15.85 13.48 -36.13
N ASN A 15 -15.10 14.43 -35.57
CA ASN A 15 -13.65 14.50 -35.69
C ASN A 15 -12.98 13.85 -34.47
N PHE A 16 -13.13 12.53 -34.31
CA PHE A 16 -12.49 11.83 -33.19
C PHE A 16 -10.96 11.94 -33.28
N SER A 17 -10.37 12.72 -32.38
CA SER A 17 -8.92 12.81 -32.21
C SER A 17 -8.52 12.38 -30.80
N ILE A 18 -7.41 11.67 -30.69
CA ILE A 18 -6.89 11.11 -29.44
C ILE A 18 -5.43 11.50 -29.23
N LYS A 19 -5.03 11.63 -27.97
CA LYS A 19 -3.64 11.75 -27.54
C LYS A 19 -3.31 10.55 -26.64
N GLU A 20 -2.25 9.80 -26.96
CA GLU A 20 -1.70 8.84 -26.00
C GLU A 20 -1.15 9.60 -24.79
N ILE A 21 -1.53 9.16 -23.59
CA ILE A 21 -1.10 9.75 -22.33
C ILE A 21 -0.52 8.69 -21.41
N THR A 22 0.29 9.11 -20.46
CA THR A 22 0.77 8.29 -19.35
C THR A 22 -0.32 8.13 -18.28
N ARG A 23 -0.16 7.13 -17.40
CA ARG A 23 -1.08 6.96 -16.26
C ARG A 23 -1.04 8.14 -15.28
N SER A 24 0.10 8.83 -15.17
CA SER A 24 0.26 10.02 -14.31
C SER A 24 -0.44 11.26 -14.87
N GLU A 25 -0.72 11.29 -16.17
CA GLU A 25 -1.50 12.38 -16.80
C GLU A 25 -3.01 12.17 -16.66
N ALA A 26 -3.47 10.99 -16.21
CA ALA A 26 -4.88 10.77 -15.96
C ALA A 26 -5.32 11.58 -14.72
N PRO A 27 -6.45 12.31 -14.79
CA PRO A 27 -6.89 13.21 -13.72
C PRO A 27 -7.36 12.47 -12.46
N GLU A 28 -7.75 11.20 -12.60
CA GLU A 28 -8.32 10.38 -11.55
C GLU A 28 -7.53 9.09 -11.36
N TYR A 29 -7.86 8.34 -10.31
CA TYR A 29 -7.27 7.04 -10.03
C TYR A 29 -7.38 6.08 -11.23
N TRP A 30 -6.25 5.77 -11.86
CA TRP A 30 -6.19 4.95 -13.08
C TRP A 30 -5.80 3.49 -12.82
N GLY A 31 -6.29 2.95 -11.70
CA GLY A 31 -5.98 1.60 -11.24
C GLY A 31 -4.55 1.47 -10.71
N TYR A 32 -4.12 0.23 -10.55
CA TYR A 32 -2.79 -0.12 -10.03
C TYR A 32 -2.01 -0.97 -11.04
N GLY A 33 -0.70 -1.10 -10.80
CA GLY A 33 0.16 -2.07 -11.46
C GLY A 33 0.50 -3.20 -10.52
N VAL A 34 0.47 -4.43 -11.01
CA VAL A 34 0.91 -5.61 -10.25
C VAL A 34 2.39 -5.83 -10.53
N LYS A 35 3.17 -6.07 -9.47
CA LYS A 35 4.60 -6.34 -9.57
C LYS A 35 4.96 -7.52 -8.68
N GLU A 36 5.58 -8.53 -9.25
CA GLU A 36 6.14 -9.65 -8.49
C GLU A 36 7.55 -9.30 -7.98
N ARG A 37 7.91 -9.88 -6.84
CA ARG A 37 9.20 -9.68 -6.16
C ARG A 37 9.70 -11.00 -5.63
N ALA A 38 11.01 -11.19 -5.67
CA ALA A 38 11.64 -12.46 -5.28
C ALA A 38 11.45 -12.78 -3.79
N ASN A 39 11.60 -11.78 -2.90
CA ASN A 39 11.37 -11.96 -1.47
C ASN A 39 11.02 -10.63 -0.77
N LEU A 40 10.44 -10.74 0.42
CA LEU A 40 10.00 -9.58 1.20
C LEU A 40 11.18 -8.73 1.70
N PHE A 41 12.28 -9.36 2.11
CA PHE A 41 13.41 -8.62 2.67
C PHE A 41 14.04 -7.67 1.65
N SER A 42 14.31 -8.14 0.43
CA SER A 42 14.86 -7.28 -0.64
C SER A 42 13.92 -6.15 -1.00
N LEU A 43 12.61 -6.42 -1.11
CA LEU A 43 11.60 -5.37 -1.35
C LEU A 43 11.65 -4.28 -0.27
N LEU A 44 11.73 -4.66 1.00
CA LEU A 44 11.77 -3.71 2.10
C LEU A 44 13.09 -2.93 2.16
N SER A 45 14.22 -3.57 1.87
CA SER A 45 15.53 -2.91 1.85
C SER A 45 15.68 -1.92 0.69
N GLU A 46 15.03 -2.17 -0.45
CA GLU A 46 15.10 -1.32 -1.65
C GLU A 46 14.06 -0.19 -1.64
N TRP A 47 13.03 -0.27 -0.79
CA TRP A 47 11.95 0.71 -0.79
C TRP A 47 12.42 2.08 -0.30
N LYS A 48 12.32 3.08 -1.17
CA LYS A 48 12.66 4.47 -0.87
C LYS A 48 11.41 5.21 -0.41
N GLY A 49 11.12 5.13 0.89
CA GLY A 49 9.99 5.84 1.48
C GLY A 49 9.61 5.26 2.84
N ASN A 50 8.36 5.48 3.23
CA ASN A 50 7.83 5.00 4.50
C ASN A 50 7.37 3.54 4.39
N ILE A 51 7.57 2.75 5.44
CA ILE A 51 7.12 1.36 5.49
C ILE A 51 6.24 1.15 6.72
N ILE A 52 5.03 0.64 6.51
CA ILE A 52 4.10 0.19 7.55
C ILE A 52 4.03 -1.33 7.49
N LEU A 53 4.49 -1.99 8.54
CA LEU A 53 4.34 -3.43 8.72
C LEU A 53 3.09 -3.70 9.55
N THR A 54 2.06 -4.32 8.96
CA THR A 54 0.84 -4.66 9.70
C THR A 54 1.09 -5.88 10.59
N SER A 55 0.85 -5.74 11.90
CA SER A 55 1.12 -6.82 12.85
C SER A 55 0.29 -6.66 14.12
N ARG A 56 -0.31 -7.76 14.58
CA ARG A 56 -0.99 -7.84 15.89
C ARG A 56 -0.05 -7.50 17.06
N LYS A 57 1.24 -7.81 16.93
CA LYS A 57 2.29 -7.51 17.93
C LYS A 57 2.83 -6.08 17.79
N GLY A 58 2.36 -5.32 16.80
CA GLY A 58 2.73 -3.92 16.59
C GLY A 58 2.11 -2.99 17.64
N LYS A 59 2.55 -1.73 17.64
CA LYS A 59 1.89 -0.70 18.47
C LYS A 59 0.50 -0.41 17.90
N THR A 60 -0.49 -0.18 18.75
CA THR A 60 -1.82 0.27 18.30
C THR A 60 -1.69 1.48 17.39
N ALA A 61 -2.27 1.38 16.19
CA ALA A 61 -2.26 2.46 15.21
C ALA A 61 -3.11 3.62 15.74
N THR A 62 -2.48 4.74 16.07
CA THR A 62 -3.17 5.97 16.49
C THR A 62 -3.25 6.97 15.35
N LYS A 63 -4.15 7.96 15.46
CA LYS A 63 -4.26 9.06 14.49
C LYS A 63 -2.92 9.76 14.29
N GLU A 64 -2.18 10.03 15.37
CA GLU A 64 -0.89 10.73 15.33
C GLU A 64 0.19 9.90 14.62
N GLN A 65 0.13 8.57 14.75
CA GLN A 65 1.05 7.69 14.03
C GLN A 65 0.71 7.64 12.55
N ILE A 66 -0.57 7.50 12.20
CA ILE A 66 -1.05 7.41 10.82
C ILE A 66 -0.80 8.74 10.08
N ALA A 67 -0.99 9.88 10.75
CA ALA A 67 -0.79 11.20 10.18
C ALA A 67 0.64 11.43 9.65
N LYS A 68 1.65 10.73 10.20
CA LYS A 68 3.04 10.80 9.72
C LYS A 68 3.20 10.22 8.32
N TYR A 69 2.32 9.31 7.92
CA TYR A 69 2.33 8.67 6.62
C TYR A 69 1.45 9.43 5.63
N THR A 70 0.26 9.89 6.06
CA THR A 70 -0.69 10.60 5.18
C THR A 70 -0.25 12.03 4.85
N LYS A 71 0.51 12.69 5.72
CA LYS A 71 1.06 14.04 5.49
C LYS A 71 2.45 14.04 4.86
N SER A 72 3.00 12.86 4.53
CA SER A 72 4.33 12.74 3.94
C SER A 72 4.24 12.71 2.43
N ASP A 73 5.13 13.45 1.75
CA ASP A 73 5.29 13.36 0.29
C ASP A 73 6.04 12.09 -0.14
N GLN A 74 6.55 11.29 0.81
CA GLN A 74 7.25 10.04 0.52
C GLN A 74 6.26 8.90 0.25
N PRO A 75 6.55 8.03 -0.73
CA PRO A 75 5.68 6.90 -1.02
C PRO A 75 5.64 5.94 0.18
N THR A 76 4.44 5.50 0.53
CA THR A 76 4.21 4.61 1.68
C THR A 76 3.93 3.18 1.20
N LEU A 77 4.72 2.23 1.69
CA LEU A 77 4.51 0.80 1.50
C LEU A 77 3.78 0.22 2.71
N VAL A 78 2.56 -0.28 2.50
CA VAL A 78 1.80 -1.02 3.51
C VAL A 78 2.00 -2.51 3.25
N VAL A 79 2.53 -3.23 4.23
CA VAL A 79 2.91 -4.64 4.12
C VAL A 79 1.96 -5.49 4.94
N PHE A 80 1.46 -6.56 4.33
CA PHE A 80 0.61 -7.55 4.95
C PHE A 80 1.32 -8.90 5.04
N GLY A 81 1.04 -9.65 6.11
CA GLY A 81 1.49 -11.03 6.25
C GLY A 81 0.71 -11.97 5.32
N SER A 82 1.15 -13.23 5.24
CA SER A 82 0.37 -14.27 4.57
C SER A 82 -0.69 -14.83 5.54
N PRO A 83 -1.68 -15.60 5.03
CA PRO A 83 -2.66 -16.28 5.89
C PRO A 83 -2.02 -17.17 6.96
N GLU A 84 -0.90 -17.80 6.64
CA GLU A 84 -0.21 -18.77 7.50
C GLU A 84 0.93 -18.16 8.33
N LYS A 85 1.55 -17.08 7.84
CA LYS A 85 2.75 -16.51 8.45
C LYS A 85 2.65 -14.99 8.60
N GLY A 86 2.87 -14.52 9.82
CA GLY A 86 3.02 -13.10 10.09
C GLY A 86 4.29 -12.52 9.48
N ILE A 87 4.34 -11.21 9.29
CA ILE A 87 5.53 -10.51 8.73
C ILE A 87 6.80 -10.83 9.53
N HIS A 88 6.70 -10.90 10.85
CA HIS A 88 7.83 -11.26 11.73
C HIS A 88 8.34 -12.69 11.45
N GLU A 89 7.46 -13.64 11.11
CA GLU A 89 7.86 -15.01 10.78
C GLU A 89 8.49 -15.09 9.39
N ILE A 90 7.98 -14.30 8.43
CA ILE A 90 8.54 -14.21 7.07
C ILE A 90 9.95 -13.58 7.10
N LEU A 91 10.14 -12.52 7.87
CA LEU A 91 11.43 -11.81 7.97
C LEU A 91 12.40 -12.45 8.97
N GLY A 92 11.90 -13.19 9.95
CA GLY A 92 12.69 -13.73 11.05
C GLY A 92 13.54 -12.66 11.73
N GLY A 93 14.79 -13.00 12.04
CA GLY A 93 15.75 -12.07 12.67
C GLY A 93 16.15 -10.86 11.80
N LYS A 94 15.80 -10.82 10.51
CA LYS A 94 16.17 -9.74 9.59
C LYS A 94 15.31 -8.48 9.74
N MET A 95 14.24 -8.53 10.53
CA MET A 95 13.32 -7.41 10.72
C MET A 95 14.04 -6.14 11.26
N LYS A 96 15.06 -6.31 12.10
CA LYS A 96 15.86 -5.20 12.65
C LYS A 96 16.69 -4.46 11.58
N ASN A 97 16.91 -5.10 10.43
CA ASN A 97 17.72 -4.54 9.34
C ASN A 97 16.88 -3.72 8.36
N VAL A 98 15.55 -3.67 8.54
CA VAL A 98 14.66 -2.86 7.72
C VAL A 98 14.58 -1.46 8.32
N GLN A 99 15.17 -0.49 7.63
CA GLN A 99 15.10 0.92 8.00
C GLN A 99 13.72 1.50 7.66
N ASN A 100 13.34 2.58 8.33
CA ASN A 100 12.09 3.34 8.07
C ASN A 100 10.79 2.50 8.15
N ALA A 101 10.84 1.35 8.82
CA ALA A 101 9.69 0.50 9.05
C ALA A 101 9.10 0.68 10.45
N LYS A 102 7.77 0.78 10.52
CA LYS A 102 7.03 0.74 11.78
C LYS A 102 6.03 -0.41 11.77
N SER A 103 6.05 -1.20 12.84
CA SER A 103 5.03 -2.21 13.06
C SER A 103 3.83 -1.63 13.79
N LEU A 104 2.67 -1.66 13.13
CA LEU A 104 1.41 -1.12 13.65
C LEU A 104 0.33 -2.20 13.69
N ASN A 105 -0.47 -2.17 14.75
CA ASN A 105 -1.68 -2.97 14.90
C ASN A 105 -2.90 -2.09 14.61
N PHE A 106 -3.58 -2.36 13.49
CA PHE A 106 -4.79 -1.65 13.07
C PHE A 106 -6.08 -2.22 13.67
N PHE A 107 -6.01 -3.40 14.29
CA PHE A 107 -7.15 -4.09 14.89
C PHE A 107 -6.84 -4.44 16.36
N PRO A 108 -6.68 -3.42 17.24
CA PRO A 108 -6.51 -3.67 18.66
C PRO A 108 -7.75 -4.40 19.20
N ASN A 109 -7.55 -5.32 20.14
CA ASN A 109 -8.62 -6.10 20.76
C ASN A 109 -9.47 -6.90 19.74
N GLN A 110 -8.85 -7.38 18.64
CA GLN A 110 -9.52 -8.30 17.73
C GLN A 110 -10.10 -9.48 18.51
N ALA A 111 -11.42 -9.68 18.41
CA ALA A 111 -12.13 -10.77 19.08
C ALA A 111 -12.01 -12.12 18.34
N THR A 112 -11.12 -12.19 17.35
CA THR A 112 -10.84 -13.37 16.54
C THR A 112 -9.38 -13.77 16.65
N GLN A 113 -9.08 -15.05 16.45
CA GLN A 113 -7.70 -15.54 16.49
C GLN A 113 -6.86 -14.98 15.33
N THR A 114 -7.45 -14.76 14.16
CA THR A 114 -6.82 -14.18 12.98
C THR A 114 -7.77 -13.18 12.31
N VAL A 115 -7.20 -12.16 11.68
CA VAL A 115 -7.89 -11.31 10.70
C VAL A 115 -7.39 -11.75 9.34
N ARG A 116 -8.29 -12.11 8.43
CA ARG A 116 -7.90 -12.61 7.09
C ARG A 116 -7.27 -11.49 6.27
N LEU A 117 -6.53 -11.85 5.23
CA LEU A 117 -5.76 -10.88 4.44
C LEU A 117 -6.67 -9.81 3.82
N GLU A 118 -7.80 -10.21 3.25
CA GLU A 118 -8.78 -9.34 2.62
C GLU A 118 -9.43 -8.37 3.64
N GLU A 119 -9.74 -8.85 4.84
CA GLU A 119 -10.28 -8.04 5.94
C GLU A 119 -9.23 -7.05 6.45
N ALA A 120 -7.99 -7.53 6.64
CA ALA A 120 -6.87 -6.73 7.09
C ALA A 120 -6.53 -5.64 6.06
N LEU A 121 -6.52 -5.99 4.77
CA LEU A 121 -6.25 -5.08 3.66
C LEU A 121 -7.29 -3.96 3.62
N LEU A 122 -8.58 -4.32 3.56
CA LEU A 122 -9.67 -3.34 3.49
C LEU A 122 -9.71 -2.48 4.75
N GLY A 123 -9.72 -3.08 5.94
CA GLY A 123 -9.81 -2.33 7.19
C GLY A 123 -8.61 -1.41 7.43
N THR A 124 -7.38 -1.87 7.13
CA THR A 124 -6.18 -1.02 7.27
C THR A 124 -6.24 0.19 6.35
N LEU A 125 -6.58 -0.03 5.07
CA LEU A 125 -6.66 1.07 4.11
C LEU A 125 -7.80 2.04 4.43
N SER A 126 -8.96 1.55 4.90
CA SER A 126 -10.06 2.39 5.37
C SER A 126 -9.67 3.25 6.57
N ILE A 127 -8.97 2.68 7.55
CA ILE A 127 -8.47 3.42 8.71
C ILE A 127 -7.48 4.52 8.27
N ILE A 128 -6.52 4.20 7.40
CA ILE A 128 -5.57 5.19 6.87
C ILE A 128 -6.31 6.30 6.11
N ASN A 129 -7.25 5.94 5.24
CA ASN A 129 -8.02 6.89 4.45
C ASN A 129 -8.84 7.83 5.34
N ALA A 130 -9.53 7.31 6.37
CA ALA A 130 -10.30 8.12 7.30
C ALA A 130 -9.45 9.17 8.02
N GLN A 131 -8.19 8.85 8.34
CA GLN A 131 -7.25 9.81 8.94
C GLN A 131 -6.58 10.75 7.93
N SER A 132 -6.68 10.48 6.63
CA SER A 132 -6.18 11.37 5.56
C SER A 132 -7.16 12.49 5.23
N MET A 133 -8.46 12.30 5.53
CA MET A 133 -9.52 13.27 5.25
C MET A 133 -9.81 14.21 6.44
N SER A 134 -9.14 13.97 7.59
CA SER A 134 -9.30 14.73 8.84
C SER A 134 -8.13 15.68 9.09
#